data_AF-A0A351H4W8-F1
#
_entry.id   AF-A0A351H4W8-F1
#
_cell.length_a   1.000
_cell.length_b   1.000
_cell.length_c   1.000
_cell.angle_alpha   90.00
_cell.angle_beta   90.00
_cell.angle_gamma   90.00
#
_symmetry.space_group_name_H-M   'P 1'
#
loop_
_entity.id
_entity.type
_entity.pdbx_description
1 polymer ?
#
loop_
_entity_poly.entity_id
_entity_poly.type
_entity_poly.pdbx_seq_one_letter_code
_entity_poly.pdbx_strand_id
1 'polypeptide(L)'
;MKKAYAFIAVILSVLLLSSCGKKNTASVITSSGGKADTSVSTDNMDFDFSNKDTEYDYDESEATVIKESEDAVKITAAGTYVITGRHSSITVSAPDSAKVRIILKNATVQNSSGPAIYITAADKVFITAYKGTVNTVSDGSTYSSDFDGTNVDGAVFSKADITLNGEGTLNVTGSYKCAVVSKDDLIICGLTLNAKSLGSAIEGKDCVKSKDATVTVTSGGDGIKSTNSEDTARGFVYIESGLFNITAAKDGIQAETLVKLSGGEINVTSGGGAPEKVSSGGDGRAPFESSSSDDEESTKGIKAGSLILAEGGSI
;
A
#
# COMPACT_ATOMS: atom_id res chain seq x y z
N MET A 1 44.42 -78.03 -2.85
CA MET A 1 43.14 -78.60 -2.39
C MET A 1 42.74 -77.98 -1.06
N LYS A 2 41.71 -77.13 -1.05
CA LYS A 2 40.68 -76.97 0.00
C LYS A 2 39.83 -75.75 -0.35
N LYS A 3 38.52 -75.97 -0.41
CA LYS A 3 37.46 -75.03 -0.76
C LYS A 3 37.16 -74.11 0.42
N ALA A 4 36.74 -72.88 0.17
CA ALA A 4 35.81 -72.17 1.05
C ALA A 4 35.05 -71.10 0.25
N TYR A 5 33.76 -71.36 0.03
CA TYR A 5 32.77 -70.36 -0.37
C TYR A 5 32.35 -69.60 0.88
N ALA A 6 32.30 -68.27 0.81
CA ALA A 6 31.63 -67.45 1.81
C ALA A 6 30.71 -66.45 1.10
N PHE A 7 29.41 -66.69 1.24
CA PHE A 7 28.33 -65.75 0.97
C PHE A 7 28.53 -64.51 1.87
N ILE A 8 28.57 -63.31 1.28
CA ILE A 8 28.37 -62.06 2.04
C ILE A 8 27.31 -61.24 1.31
N ALA A 9 26.24 -60.97 2.04
CA ALA A 9 25.03 -60.30 1.63
C ALA A 9 25.27 -58.83 1.30
N VAL A 10 24.63 -58.37 0.23
CA VAL A 10 24.51 -56.96 -0.16
C VAL A 10 23.55 -56.28 0.82
N ILE A 11 24.09 -55.36 1.64
CA ILE A 11 23.29 -54.42 2.43
C ILE A 11 23.52 -53.05 1.79
N LEU A 12 22.59 -52.64 0.93
CA LEU A 12 22.54 -51.32 0.32
C LEU A 12 22.02 -50.33 1.36
N SER A 13 22.93 -49.71 2.11
CA SER A 13 22.61 -48.62 3.03
C SER A 13 22.32 -47.34 2.23
N VAL A 14 21.03 -47.09 1.98
CA VAL A 14 20.54 -45.80 1.49
C VAL A 14 20.66 -44.79 2.63
N LEU A 15 21.67 -43.91 2.53
CA LEU A 15 21.78 -42.71 3.34
C LEU A 15 20.65 -41.75 2.93
N LEU A 16 19.59 -41.74 3.73
CA LEU A 16 18.59 -40.67 3.71
C LEU A 16 19.25 -39.40 4.26
N LEU A 17 19.64 -38.50 3.37
CA LEU A 17 19.94 -37.12 3.71
C LEU A 17 18.63 -36.44 4.14
N SER A 18 18.43 -36.32 5.45
CA SER A 18 17.39 -35.45 6.01
C SER A 18 17.76 -33.99 5.74
N SER A 19 17.26 -33.46 4.63
CA SER A 19 17.20 -32.00 4.42
C SER A 19 16.24 -31.43 5.45
N CYS A 20 16.79 -30.75 6.45
CA CYS A 20 16.05 -29.92 7.39
C CYS A 20 15.61 -28.66 6.63
N GLY A 21 14.58 -28.78 5.80
CA GLY A 21 13.87 -27.63 5.26
C GLY A 21 13.18 -26.92 6.41
N LYS A 22 13.64 -25.70 6.75
CA LYS A 22 12.84 -24.74 7.51
C LYS A 22 11.51 -24.59 6.77
N LYS A 23 10.46 -25.21 7.29
CA LYS A 23 9.09 -24.88 6.89
C LYS A 23 8.84 -23.48 7.42
N ASN A 24 8.69 -22.50 6.52
CA ASN A 24 8.04 -21.24 6.86
C ASN A 24 6.71 -21.60 7.52
N THR A 25 6.63 -21.39 8.82
CA THR A 25 5.40 -21.56 9.58
C THR A 25 4.67 -20.25 9.40
N ALA A 26 3.66 -20.23 8.52
CA ALA A 26 2.74 -19.10 8.43
C ALA A 26 2.18 -18.83 9.83
N SER A 27 2.43 -17.64 10.35
CA SER A 27 1.91 -17.26 11.66
C SER A 27 0.55 -16.62 11.43
N VAL A 28 -0.50 -17.40 11.60
CA VAL A 28 -1.88 -16.89 11.62
C VAL A 28 -2.05 -16.14 12.93
N ILE A 29 -2.10 -14.80 12.87
CA ILE A 29 -2.36 -13.96 14.04
C ILE A 29 -3.80 -13.47 13.90
N THR A 30 -4.71 -14.07 14.66
CA THR A 30 -6.09 -13.61 14.78
C THR A 30 -6.18 -12.49 15.80
N SER A 31 -6.99 -11.47 15.52
CA SER A 31 -7.32 -10.43 16.49
C SER A 31 -8.16 -11.04 17.62
N SER A 32 -7.81 -10.67 18.86
CA SER A 32 -8.25 -11.26 20.12
C SER A 32 -9.77 -11.50 20.28
N GLY A 33 -10.15 -12.72 20.68
CA GLY A 33 -11.34 -12.98 21.52
C GLY A 33 -12.42 -13.93 20.99
N GLY A 34 -12.39 -14.32 19.72
CA GLY A 34 -13.35 -15.27 19.13
C GLY A 34 -12.77 -16.68 18.96
N LYS A 35 -13.63 -17.71 19.04
CA LYS A 35 -13.27 -19.09 18.66
C LYS A 35 -12.57 -19.09 17.29
N ALA A 36 -11.51 -19.89 17.14
CA ALA A 36 -10.81 -20.09 15.87
C ALA A 36 -11.79 -20.64 14.82
N ASP A 37 -12.32 -19.76 13.97
CA ASP A 37 -12.92 -20.17 12.70
C ASP A 37 -11.75 -20.35 11.72
N THR A 38 -11.47 -21.60 11.36
CA THR A 38 -10.18 -22.00 10.77
C THR A 38 -10.19 -21.94 9.23
N SER A 39 -11.08 -21.15 8.62
CA SER A 39 -11.03 -20.93 7.18
C SER A 39 -11.70 -19.62 6.76
N VAL A 40 -11.04 -18.48 7.01
CA VAL A 40 -11.28 -17.32 6.15
C VAL A 40 -10.69 -17.68 4.79
N SER A 41 -11.54 -18.03 3.82
CA SER A 41 -11.10 -18.31 2.45
C SER A 41 -10.65 -17.00 1.80
N THR A 42 -9.50 -17.05 1.14
CA THR A 42 -8.96 -15.95 0.34
C THR A 42 -9.07 -16.23 -1.16
N ASP A 43 -9.81 -17.27 -1.57
CA ASP A 43 -9.81 -17.77 -2.95
C ASP A 43 -10.42 -16.79 -3.95
N ASN A 44 -11.29 -15.89 -3.47
CA ASN A 44 -11.96 -14.89 -4.29
C ASN A 44 -11.29 -13.51 -4.22
N MET A 45 -10.20 -13.36 -3.46
CA MET A 45 -9.46 -12.10 -3.37
C MET A 45 -8.42 -12.02 -4.50
N ASP A 46 -8.37 -10.88 -5.18
CA ASP A 46 -7.40 -10.64 -6.26
C ASP A 46 -6.06 -10.15 -5.71
N PHE A 47 -5.09 -11.06 -5.55
CA PHE A 47 -3.71 -10.71 -5.19
C PHE A 47 -2.79 -10.50 -6.40
N ASP A 48 -3.30 -10.61 -7.63
CA ASP A 48 -2.45 -10.54 -8.81
C ASP A 48 -2.08 -9.09 -9.16
N PHE A 49 -0.93 -8.95 -9.81
CA PHE A 49 -0.50 -7.70 -10.45
C PHE A 49 -0.53 -7.91 -11.96
N SER A 50 -1.13 -6.96 -12.69
CA SER A 50 -1.12 -7.00 -14.14
C SER A 50 0.23 -6.58 -14.70
N ASN A 51 0.52 -6.96 -15.95
CA ASN A 51 1.74 -6.52 -16.64
C ASN A 51 1.85 -4.98 -16.68
N LYS A 52 0.73 -4.26 -16.81
CA LYS A 52 0.75 -2.79 -16.85
C LYS A 52 1.06 -2.16 -15.48
N ASP A 53 0.86 -2.89 -14.39
CA ASP A 53 1.23 -2.39 -13.05
C ASP A 53 2.75 -2.38 -12.88
N THR A 54 3.46 -3.29 -13.54
CA THR A 54 4.90 -3.52 -13.42
C THR A 54 5.72 -3.12 -14.65
N GLU A 55 5.07 -2.71 -15.74
CA GLU A 55 5.71 -2.12 -16.93
C GLU A 55 5.87 -0.62 -16.72
N TYR A 56 7.10 -0.11 -16.62
CA TYR A 56 7.39 1.30 -16.27
C TYR A 56 7.80 2.16 -17.46
N ASP A 57 8.36 1.53 -18.49
CA ASP A 57 8.78 2.23 -19.71
C ASP A 57 7.58 2.64 -20.56
N TYR A 58 7.81 3.62 -21.43
CA TYR A 58 6.83 4.12 -22.39
C TYR A 58 7.53 4.49 -23.71
N ASP A 59 6.78 4.47 -24.80
CA ASP A 59 7.23 5.00 -26.09
C ASP A 59 6.97 6.51 -26.13
N GLU A 60 8.04 7.32 -26.17
CA GLU A 60 7.94 8.78 -26.23
C GLU A 60 7.34 9.29 -27.54
N SER A 61 7.40 8.51 -28.62
CA SER A 61 6.84 8.87 -29.92
C SER A 61 5.31 8.74 -29.97
N GLU A 62 4.74 7.89 -29.13
CA GLU A 62 3.30 7.64 -29.01
C GLU A 62 2.67 8.42 -27.83
N ALA A 63 3.47 9.20 -27.10
CA ALA A 63 3.03 9.92 -25.93
C ALA A 63 2.72 11.40 -26.22
N THR A 64 1.69 11.92 -25.56
CA THR A 64 1.40 13.36 -25.56
C THR A 64 2.24 14.04 -24.49
N VAL A 65 3.12 14.96 -24.88
CA VAL A 65 3.99 15.69 -23.94
C VAL A 65 3.32 16.99 -23.50
N ILE A 66 3.18 17.17 -22.19
CA ILE A 66 2.60 18.36 -21.56
C ILE A 66 3.69 19.03 -20.71
N LYS A 67 3.89 20.33 -20.94
CA LYS A 67 4.92 21.16 -20.32
C LYS A 67 4.27 22.27 -19.49
N GLU A 68 5.08 22.98 -18.72
CA GLU A 68 4.67 24.08 -17.82
C GLU A 68 3.93 25.26 -18.48
N SER A 69 3.79 25.29 -19.81
CA SER A 69 2.93 26.26 -20.50
C SER A 69 1.44 25.99 -20.30
N GLU A 70 1.07 24.77 -19.92
CA GLU A 70 -0.29 24.39 -19.55
C GLU A 70 -0.34 24.34 -18.03
N ASP A 71 -1.04 25.28 -17.37
CA ASP A 71 -1.06 25.33 -15.90
C ASP A 71 -2.00 24.26 -15.31
N ALA A 72 -3.22 24.14 -15.85
CA ALA A 72 -4.22 23.16 -15.43
C ALA A 72 -4.44 22.12 -16.54
N VAL A 73 -3.97 20.91 -16.30
CA VAL A 73 -3.99 19.81 -17.29
C VAL A 73 -5.33 19.09 -17.26
N LYS A 74 -5.91 18.86 -18.45
CA LYS A 74 -7.15 18.07 -18.61
C LYS A 74 -6.95 16.90 -19.55
N ILE A 75 -7.11 15.69 -19.03
CA ILE A 75 -7.03 14.44 -19.79
C ILE A 75 -8.43 13.86 -19.93
N THR A 76 -8.89 13.70 -21.18
CA THR A 76 -10.27 13.25 -21.48
C THR A 76 -10.33 12.00 -22.35
N ALA A 77 -9.18 11.41 -22.67
CA ALA A 77 -9.09 10.22 -23.53
C ALA A 77 -8.00 9.26 -23.04
N ALA A 78 -8.14 7.99 -23.40
CA ALA A 78 -7.10 6.97 -23.21
C ALA A 78 -5.80 7.40 -23.89
N GLY A 79 -4.66 6.98 -23.32
CA GLY A 79 -3.34 7.29 -23.88
C GLY A 79 -2.28 7.51 -22.82
N THR A 80 -1.07 7.82 -23.28
CA THR A 80 0.09 8.13 -22.45
C THR A 80 0.38 9.62 -22.51
N TYR A 81 0.50 10.25 -21.34
CA TYR A 81 0.73 11.68 -21.17
C TYR A 81 1.99 11.90 -20.35
N VAL A 82 2.99 12.57 -20.91
CA VAL A 82 4.26 12.87 -20.22
C VAL A 82 4.18 14.29 -19.67
N ILE A 83 4.13 14.40 -18.35
CA ILE A 83 4.02 15.67 -17.64
C ILE A 83 5.39 16.08 -17.12
N THR A 84 5.79 17.30 -17.46
CA THR A 84 7.06 17.91 -17.03
C THR A 84 6.83 19.32 -16.51
N GLY A 85 7.69 19.78 -15.60
CA GLY A 85 7.60 21.15 -15.06
C GLY A 85 6.47 21.33 -14.06
N ARG A 86 6.05 22.57 -13.84
CA ARG A 86 5.05 22.92 -12.82
C ARG A 86 3.64 23.05 -13.42
N HIS A 87 2.66 22.51 -12.70
CA HIS A 87 1.23 22.52 -13.01
C HIS A 87 0.43 22.83 -11.74
N SER A 88 -0.68 23.55 -11.85
CA SER A 88 -1.61 23.76 -10.75
C SER A 88 -2.50 22.55 -10.48
N SER A 89 -2.84 21.77 -11.51
CA SER A 89 -3.66 20.57 -11.36
C SER A 89 -3.59 19.63 -12.56
N ILE A 90 -3.94 18.36 -12.35
CA ILE A 90 -4.22 17.38 -13.39
C ILE A 90 -5.60 16.78 -13.12
N THR A 91 -6.53 16.91 -14.07
CA THR A 91 -7.85 16.29 -13.99
C THR A 91 -8.02 15.24 -15.08
N VAL A 92 -8.42 14.03 -14.70
CA VAL A 92 -8.75 12.93 -15.62
C VAL A 92 -10.24 12.68 -15.62
N SER A 93 -10.87 12.87 -16.78
CA SER A 93 -12.29 12.59 -17.01
C SER A 93 -12.43 11.95 -18.39
N ALA A 94 -12.06 10.68 -18.48
CA ALA A 94 -12.08 9.88 -19.70
C ALA A 94 -13.25 8.87 -19.67
N PRO A 95 -13.59 8.22 -20.80
CA PRO A 95 -14.59 7.15 -20.81
C PRO A 95 -14.28 6.04 -19.80
N ASP A 96 -15.30 5.36 -19.27
CA ASP A 96 -15.14 4.28 -18.27
C ASP A 96 -14.39 3.04 -18.80
N SER A 97 -14.11 2.97 -20.10
CA SER A 97 -13.25 1.94 -20.72
C SER A 97 -11.82 2.43 -20.98
N ALA A 98 -11.51 3.68 -20.68
CA ALA A 98 -10.25 4.32 -21.01
C ALA A 98 -9.17 4.00 -19.96
N LYS A 99 -8.04 3.48 -20.44
CA LYS A 99 -6.82 3.38 -19.67
C LYS A 99 -5.94 4.60 -19.93
N VAL A 100 -5.63 5.34 -18.88
CA VAL A 100 -4.82 6.56 -18.95
C VAL A 100 -3.50 6.32 -18.23
N ARG A 101 -2.40 6.71 -18.86
CA ARG A 101 -1.07 6.65 -18.25
C ARG A 101 -0.47 8.04 -18.18
N ILE A 102 -0.13 8.47 -16.97
CA ILE A 102 0.49 9.75 -16.67
C ILE A 102 1.93 9.48 -16.26
N ILE A 103 2.89 9.84 -17.11
CA ILE A 103 4.31 9.77 -16.79
C ILE A 103 4.73 11.09 -16.16
N LEU A 104 5.04 11.08 -14.87
CA LEU A 104 5.61 12.24 -14.19
C LEU A 104 7.13 12.22 -14.35
N LYS A 105 7.68 13.26 -15.00
CA LYS A 105 9.11 13.38 -15.31
C LYS A 105 9.63 14.75 -14.88
N ASN A 106 10.10 14.85 -13.63
CA ASN A 106 10.43 16.11 -12.95
C ASN A 106 9.23 17.07 -12.93
N ALA A 107 8.04 16.53 -12.60
CA ALA A 107 6.81 17.29 -12.50
C ALA A 107 6.56 17.78 -11.07
N THR A 108 6.01 18.98 -10.94
CA THR A 108 5.46 19.51 -9.69
C THR A 108 4.01 19.89 -9.92
N VAL A 109 3.07 19.18 -9.28
CA VAL A 109 1.64 19.45 -9.37
C VAL A 109 1.16 19.98 -8.01
N GLN A 110 0.76 21.25 -7.96
CA GLN A 110 0.38 21.90 -6.71
C GLN A 110 -0.91 22.69 -6.86
N ASN A 111 -1.97 22.21 -6.21
CA ASN A 111 -3.25 22.89 -6.16
C ASN A 111 -3.45 23.47 -4.75
N SER A 112 -3.60 24.79 -4.59
CA SER A 112 -3.76 25.41 -3.27
C SER A 112 -5.18 25.35 -2.71
N SER A 113 -6.17 24.93 -3.51
CA SER A 113 -7.59 24.99 -3.15
C SER A 113 -8.36 23.74 -3.58
N GLY A 114 -7.69 22.61 -3.75
CA GLY A 114 -8.29 21.37 -4.21
C GLY A 114 -7.27 20.24 -4.34
N PRO A 115 -7.68 19.06 -4.81
CA PRO A 115 -6.77 17.97 -5.16
C PRO A 115 -5.80 18.41 -6.27
N ALA A 116 -4.56 17.94 -6.19
CA ALA A 116 -3.56 18.18 -7.22
C ALA A 116 -3.76 17.27 -8.43
N ILE A 117 -4.09 15.99 -8.20
CA ILE A 117 -4.49 15.06 -9.25
C ILE A 117 -5.89 14.53 -8.91
N TYR A 118 -6.86 14.79 -9.79
CA TYR A 118 -8.25 14.40 -9.59
C TYR A 118 -8.76 13.55 -10.75
N ILE A 119 -9.04 12.28 -10.48
CA ILE A 119 -9.56 11.33 -11.46
C ILE A 119 -11.05 11.13 -11.17
N THR A 120 -11.90 11.69 -12.04
CA THR A 120 -13.35 11.61 -11.91
C THR A 120 -13.95 10.41 -12.62
N ALA A 121 -13.34 9.98 -13.74
CA ALA A 121 -13.78 8.84 -14.54
C ALA A 121 -12.63 8.33 -15.44
N ALA A 122 -12.47 7.02 -15.47
CA ALA A 122 -11.61 6.21 -16.35
C ALA A 122 -11.86 4.72 -16.01
N ASP A 123 -11.35 3.79 -16.81
CA ASP A 123 -11.25 2.37 -16.40
C ASP A 123 -10.17 2.21 -15.34
N LYS A 124 -8.96 2.69 -15.66
CA LYS A 124 -7.79 2.63 -14.77
C LYS A 124 -6.80 3.73 -15.13
N VAL A 125 -6.20 4.34 -14.11
CA VAL A 125 -5.17 5.37 -14.28
C VAL A 125 -3.85 4.91 -13.68
N PHE A 126 -2.79 4.96 -14.49
CA PHE A 126 -1.42 4.69 -14.07
C PHE A 126 -0.71 6.04 -13.88
N ILE A 127 -0.17 6.30 -12.69
CA ILE A 127 0.72 7.43 -12.41
C ILE A 127 2.12 6.85 -12.27
N THR A 128 2.93 6.99 -13.32
CA THR A 128 4.28 6.46 -13.38
C THR A 128 5.30 7.54 -13.01
N ALA A 129 6.00 7.39 -11.90
CA ALA A 129 7.18 8.19 -11.56
C ALA A 129 8.37 7.73 -12.41
N TYR A 130 8.79 8.55 -13.37
CA TYR A 130 9.80 8.16 -14.34
C TYR A 130 11.18 7.95 -13.70
N LYS A 131 11.92 6.95 -14.18
CA LYS A 131 13.25 6.57 -13.67
C LYS A 131 14.18 7.79 -13.55
N GLY A 132 14.85 7.89 -12.40
CA GLY A 132 15.84 8.95 -12.15
C GLY A 132 15.26 10.35 -11.99
N THR A 133 13.93 10.48 -11.85
CA THR A 133 13.26 11.76 -11.61
C THR A 133 12.64 11.83 -10.22
N VAL A 134 12.46 13.07 -9.75
CA VAL A 134 11.75 13.36 -8.50
C VAL A 134 10.54 14.21 -8.86
N ASN A 135 9.36 13.72 -8.46
CA ASN A 135 8.08 14.34 -8.75
C ASN A 135 7.40 14.72 -7.44
N THR A 136 6.68 15.84 -7.43
CA THR A 136 5.97 16.34 -6.24
C THR A 136 4.52 16.61 -6.57
N VAL A 137 3.62 16.14 -5.71
CA VAL A 137 2.18 16.35 -5.80
C VAL A 137 1.68 16.85 -4.43
N SER A 138 1.00 17.99 -4.39
CA SER A 138 0.49 18.55 -3.13
C SER A 138 -0.81 19.32 -3.31
N ASP A 139 -1.78 19.07 -2.42
CA ASP A 139 -3.03 19.81 -2.35
C ASP A 139 -2.95 21.03 -1.41
N GLY A 140 -4.09 21.71 -1.29
CA GLY A 140 -4.30 22.82 -0.36
C GLY A 140 -4.72 22.32 1.00
N SER A 141 -4.50 23.10 2.05
CA SER A 141 -5.02 22.80 3.39
C SER A 141 -6.54 22.94 3.52
N THR A 142 -7.19 23.52 2.50
CA THR A 142 -8.64 23.71 2.40
C THR A 142 -9.05 23.57 0.95
N TYR A 143 -10.20 22.96 0.67
CA TYR A 143 -10.74 22.86 -0.68
C TYR A 143 -11.78 23.94 -0.95
N SER A 144 -11.89 24.37 -2.21
CA SER A 144 -12.95 25.29 -2.64
C SER A 144 -14.33 24.63 -2.51
N SER A 145 -15.38 25.45 -2.56
CA SER A 145 -16.77 24.99 -2.53
C SER A 145 -17.14 24.07 -3.70
N ASP A 146 -16.32 23.99 -4.74
CA ASP A 146 -16.52 23.06 -5.87
C ASP A 146 -16.42 21.59 -5.43
N PHE A 147 -15.79 21.33 -4.27
CA PHE A 147 -15.64 20.00 -3.69
C PHE A 147 -16.63 19.72 -2.56
N ASP A 148 -17.54 20.64 -2.25
CA ASP A 148 -18.55 20.44 -1.21
C ASP A 148 -19.47 19.26 -1.56
N GLY A 149 -19.65 18.34 -0.61
CA GLY A 149 -20.47 17.14 -0.78
C GLY A 149 -19.87 16.07 -1.72
N THR A 150 -18.67 16.28 -2.27
CA THR A 150 -18.05 15.35 -3.23
C THR A 150 -17.28 14.21 -2.60
N ASN A 151 -17.00 14.28 -1.29
CA ASN A 151 -16.11 13.41 -0.51
C ASN A 151 -14.63 13.35 -0.96
N VAL A 152 -14.22 14.27 -1.85
CA VAL A 152 -12.83 14.40 -2.28
C VAL A 152 -11.97 14.85 -1.10
N ASP A 153 -11.02 14.00 -0.73
CA ASP A 153 -10.26 14.19 0.50
C ASP A 153 -8.79 13.74 0.41
N GLY A 154 -8.23 13.72 -0.80
CA GLY A 154 -6.83 13.40 -1.04
C GLY A 154 -6.14 14.33 -2.04
N ALA A 155 -4.81 14.47 -1.93
CA ALA A 155 -4.02 15.24 -2.90
C ALA A 155 -3.95 14.57 -4.27
N VAL A 156 -3.85 13.24 -4.26
CA VAL A 156 -4.24 12.39 -5.39
C VAL A 156 -5.55 11.71 -5.00
N PHE A 157 -6.61 11.97 -5.74
CA PHE A 157 -7.91 11.38 -5.49
C PHE A 157 -8.47 10.75 -6.76
N SER A 158 -8.95 9.51 -6.65
CA SER A 158 -9.54 8.79 -7.76
C SER A 158 -10.86 8.13 -7.42
N LYS A 159 -11.80 8.23 -8.37
CA LYS A 159 -13.05 7.47 -8.40
C LYS A 159 -12.96 6.16 -9.20
N ALA A 160 -11.80 5.87 -9.77
CA ALA A 160 -11.50 4.66 -10.54
C ALA A 160 -10.24 3.98 -9.97
N ASP A 161 -9.92 2.79 -10.45
CA ASP A 161 -8.68 2.10 -10.10
C ASP A 161 -7.45 2.95 -10.42
N ILE A 162 -6.49 2.98 -9.48
CA ILE A 162 -5.21 3.65 -9.68
C ILE A 162 -4.03 2.74 -9.44
N THR A 163 -2.96 3.02 -10.18
CA THR A 163 -1.66 2.41 -9.95
C THR A 163 -0.60 3.49 -9.90
N LEU A 164 0.08 3.57 -8.77
CA LEU A 164 1.30 4.37 -8.61
C LEU A 164 2.48 3.45 -8.91
N ASN A 165 3.22 3.71 -9.98
CA ASN A 165 4.33 2.85 -10.36
C ASN A 165 5.55 3.59 -10.90
N GLY A 166 6.58 2.86 -11.29
CA GLY A 166 7.78 3.41 -11.92
C GLY A 166 9.07 3.10 -11.15
N GLU A 167 10.15 3.76 -11.53
CA GLU A 167 11.47 3.65 -10.89
C GLU A 167 11.97 5.01 -10.37
N GLY A 168 11.10 6.03 -10.41
CA GLY A 168 11.38 7.37 -9.89
C GLY A 168 10.92 7.55 -8.45
N THR A 169 11.07 8.78 -7.96
CA THR A 169 10.52 9.22 -6.68
C THR A 169 9.23 10.02 -6.90
N LEU A 170 8.21 9.71 -6.12
CA LEU A 170 6.95 10.46 -6.02
C LEU A 170 6.75 10.92 -4.58
N ASN A 171 6.80 12.23 -4.35
CA ASN A 171 6.47 12.85 -3.08
C ASN A 171 5.04 13.36 -3.12
N VAL A 172 4.16 12.87 -2.24
CA VAL A 172 2.76 13.27 -2.16
C VAL A 172 2.47 13.87 -0.79
N THR A 173 1.94 15.09 -0.77
CA THR A 173 1.55 15.78 0.46
C THR A 173 0.05 16.10 0.45
N GLY A 174 -0.70 15.40 1.30
CA GLY A 174 -2.10 15.65 1.63
C GLY A 174 -2.24 16.60 2.81
N SER A 175 -2.22 17.89 2.53
CA SER A 175 -2.44 18.98 3.48
C SER A 175 -3.90 19.13 3.88
N TYR A 176 -4.86 18.70 3.04
CA TYR A 176 -6.28 18.73 3.41
C TYR A 176 -6.63 17.57 4.34
N LYS A 177 -6.35 16.34 3.91
CA LYS A 177 -6.60 15.13 4.70
C LYS A 177 -5.67 13.99 4.30
N CYS A 178 -5.94 13.27 3.22
CA CYS A 178 -5.16 12.10 2.80
C CYS A 178 -4.12 12.45 1.71
N ALA A 179 -3.04 11.68 1.58
CA ALA A 179 -2.10 11.90 0.50
C ALA A 179 -2.62 11.28 -0.81
N VAL A 180 -3.00 10.00 -0.78
CA VAL A 180 -3.51 9.25 -1.92
C VAL A 180 -4.80 8.53 -1.53
N VAL A 181 -5.85 8.71 -2.32
CA VAL A 181 -7.16 8.07 -2.13
C VAL A 181 -7.64 7.46 -3.45
N SER A 182 -8.04 6.19 -3.40
CA SER A 182 -8.84 5.52 -4.44
C SER A 182 -10.16 5.07 -3.86
N LYS A 183 -11.26 5.32 -4.58
CA LYS A 183 -12.58 4.77 -4.25
C LYS A 183 -12.78 3.34 -4.76
N ASP A 184 -11.79 2.79 -5.46
CA ASP A 184 -11.70 1.38 -5.84
C ASP A 184 -10.30 0.84 -5.46
N ASP A 185 -9.60 0.15 -6.37
CA ASP A 185 -8.28 -0.43 -6.10
C ASP A 185 -7.17 0.62 -6.12
N LEU A 186 -6.17 0.43 -5.25
CA LEU A 186 -4.93 1.21 -5.23
C LEU A 186 -3.73 0.27 -5.26
N ILE A 187 -2.95 0.34 -6.33
CA ILE A 187 -1.77 -0.52 -6.54
C ILE A 187 -0.49 0.33 -6.50
N ILE A 188 0.56 -0.17 -5.86
CA ILE A 188 1.86 0.51 -5.70
C ILE A 188 3.00 -0.42 -6.14
N CYS A 189 3.70 -0.09 -7.23
CA CYS A 189 4.73 -0.96 -7.80
C CYS A 189 6.05 -0.25 -8.14
N GLY A 190 7.18 -0.74 -7.63
CA GLY A 190 8.54 -0.35 -8.07
C GLY A 190 9.06 1.01 -7.59
N LEU A 191 8.19 2.02 -7.47
CA LEU A 191 8.62 3.39 -7.23
C LEU A 191 9.09 3.63 -5.79
N THR A 192 9.78 4.76 -5.59
CA THR A 192 9.93 5.35 -4.25
C THR A 192 8.76 6.30 -4.00
N LEU A 193 7.85 5.94 -3.10
CA LEU A 193 6.71 6.76 -2.70
C LEU A 193 6.93 7.35 -1.31
N ASN A 194 6.93 8.67 -1.20
CA ASN A 194 6.94 9.38 0.07
C ASN A 194 5.58 10.06 0.26
N ALA A 195 4.77 9.58 1.19
CA ALA A 195 3.43 10.09 1.44
C ALA A 195 3.34 10.76 2.83
N LYS A 196 2.92 12.02 2.85
CA LYS A 196 2.66 12.78 4.07
C LYS A 196 1.22 13.28 4.10
N SER A 197 0.53 13.13 5.24
CA SER A 197 -0.88 13.48 5.36
C SER A 197 -1.28 13.93 6.77
N LEU A 198 -2.34 14.73 6.89
CA LEU A 198 -2.97 15.03 8.19
C LEU A 198 -3.93 13.92 8.65
N GLY A 199 -4.62 13.27 7.70
CA GLY A 199 -5.40 12.06 7.89
C GLY A 199 -4.60 10.83 7.51
N SER A 200 -5.27 9.81 6.97
CA SER A 200 -4.61 8.59 6.50
C SER A 200 -3.72 8.87 5.28
N ALA A 201 -2.56 8.25 5.18
CA ALA A 201 -1.64 8.56 4.08
C ALA A 201 -2.09 7.94 2.75
N ILE A 202 -2.29 6.63 2.74
CA ILE A 202 -2.67 5.87 1.55
C ILE A 202 -3.98 5.15 1.86
N GLU A 203 -5.04 5.46 1.11
CA GLU A 203 -6.36 4.85 1.28
C GLU A 203 -6.85 4.28 -0.06
N GLY A 204 -7.04 2.96 -0.12
CA GLY A 204 -7.71 2.30 -1.24
C GLY A 204 -8.95 1.59 -0.73
N LYS A 205 -10.14 1.97 -1.21
CA LYS A 205 -11.40 1.44 -0.67
C LYS A 205 -11.43 -0.08 -0.77
N ASP A 206 -11.15 -0.63 -1.94
CA ASP A 206 -11.33 -2.06 -2.22
C ASP A 206 -10.07 -2.87 -1.98
N CYS A 207 -8.90 -2.31 -2.27
CA CYS A 207 -7.66 -2.84 -1.75
C CYS A 207 -6.55 -1.80 -1.78
N VAL A 208 -5.49 -2.08 -1.01
CA VAL A 208 -4.15 -1.55 -1.27
C VAL A 208 -3.21 -2.72 -1.54
N LYS A 209 -2.65 -2.80 -2.75
CA LYS A 209 -1.67 -3.82 -3.15
C LYS A 209 -0.31 -3.19 -3.39
N SER A 210 0.76 -3.85 -2.96
CA SER A 210 2.11 -3.37 -3.28
C SER A 210 3.13 -4.47 -3.56
N LYS A 211 4.03 -4.15 -4.49
CA LYS A 211 5.12 -5.02 -4.95
C LYS A 211 6.36 -4.20 -5.30
N ASP A 212 7.51 -4.61 -4.79
CA ASP A 212 8.84 -4.09 -5.13
C ASP A 212 8.97 -2.55 -4.97
N ALA A 213 8.15 -1.93 -4.12
CA ALA A 213 8.16 -0.48 -3.89
C ALA A 213 8.95 -0.12 -2.61
N THR A 214 9.47 1.11 -2.57
CA THR A 214 9.95 1.71 -1.31
C THR A 214 8.94 2.78 -0.89
N VAL A 215 8.27 2.57 0.24
CA VAL A 215 7.18 3.41 0.71
C VAL A 215 7.54 4.01 2.06
N THR A 216 7.59 5.33 2.14
CA THR A 216 7.73 6.07 3.40
C THR A 216 6.47 6.86 3.68
N VAL A 217 5.89 6.66 4.86
CA VAL A 217 4.62 7.25 5.27
C VAL A 217 4.79 8.04 6.57
N THR A 218 4.23 9.25 6.59
CA THR A 218 4.00 10.02 7.82
C THR A 218 2.56 10.52 7.82
N SER A 219 1.71 9.97 8.69
CA SER A 219 0.28 10.28 8.72
C SER A 219 -0.19 10.70 10.11
N GLY A 220 -1.12 11.67 10.15
CA GLY A 220 -1.90 12.00 11.35
C GLY A 220 -3.12 11.09 11.56
N GLY A 221 -3.39 10.18 10.62
CA GLY A 221 -4.36 9.09 10.73
C GLY A 221 -3.68 7.72 10.62
N ASP A 222 -4.27 6.82 9.83
CA ASP A 222 -3.68 5.51 9.55
C ASP A 222 -2.55 5.64 8.52
N GLY A 223 -1.58 4.73 8.51
CA GLY A 223 -0.52 4.75 7.49
C GLY A 223 -1.05 4.32 6.12
N ILE A 224 -1.38 3.03 6.02
CA ILE A 224 -1.98 2.39 4.84
C ILE A 224 -3.33 1.82 5.24
N LYS A 225 -4.37 2.11 4.47
CA LYS A 225 -5.75 1.82 4.82
C LYS A 225 -6.53 1.19 3.66
N SER A 226 -7.32 0.16 3.94
CA SER A 226 -8.41 -0.28 3.07
C SER A 226 -9.73 -0.39 3.82
N THR A 227 -10.83 0.07 3.20
CA THR A 227 -12.05 0.51 3.92
C THR A 227 -13.34 -0.21 3.52
N ASN A 228 -13.31 -1.12 2.54
CA ASN A 228 -14.51 -1.86 2.16
C ASN A 228 -14.84 -2.96 3.20
N SER A 229 -15.86 -2.71 4.01
CA SER A 229 -16.41 -3.67 4.98
C SER A 229 -17.58 -4.50 4.44
N GLU A 230 -18.08 -4.18 3.25
CA GLU A 230 -19.32 -4.74 2.70
C GLU A 230 -19.09 -5.97 1.82
N ASP A 231 -17.91 -6.06 1.20
CA ASP A 231 -17.51 -7.18 0.33
C ASP A 231 -16.30 -7.90 0.92
N THR A 232 -16.47 -9.17 1.29
CA THR A 232 -15.43 -9.98 1.92
C THR A 232 -14.27 -10.33 0.99
N ALA A 233 -14.41 -10.14 -0.34
CA ALA A 233 -13.32 -10.26 -1.30
C ALA A 233 -12.51 -8.96 -1.47
N ARG A 234 -12.94 -7.86 -0.84
CA ARG A 234 -12.33 -6.52 -0.88
C ARG A 234 -11.95 -6.08 0.53
N GLY A 235 -11.53 -4.84 0.70
CA GLY A 235 -11.16 -4.25 1.99
C GLY A 235 -9.82 -4.73 2.54
N PHE A 236 -8.94 -5.26 1.68
CA PHE A 236 -7.70 -5.89 2.10
C PHE A 236 -6.47 -5.02 1.79
N VAL A 237 -5.40 -5.25 2.56
CA VAL A 237 -4.05 -4.75 2.25
C VAL A 237 -3.15 -5.94 1.95
N TYR A 238 -2.49 -5.93 0.80
CA TYR A 238 -1.55 -6.97 0.39
C TYR A 238 -0.18 -6.36 0.06
N ILE A 239 0.86 -6.84 0.74
CA ILE A 239 2.25 -6.50 0.47
C ILE A 239 2.98 -7.78 0.05
N GLU A 240 3.35 -7.84 -1.23
CA GLU A 240 4.14 -8.95 -1.78
C GLU A 240 5.62 -8.81 -1.41
N SER A 241 6.16 -7.61 -1.60
CA SER A 241 7.58 -7.28 -1.40
C SER A 241 7.76 -5.75 -1.31
N GLY A 242 8.95 -5.32 -0.89
CA GLY A 242 9.31 -3.89 -0.80
C GLY A 242 9.85 -3.50 0.58
N LEU A 243 10.09 -2.20 0.75
CA LEU A 243 10.50 -1.59 2.02
C LEU A 243 9.46 -0.56 2.43
N PHE A 244 8.92 -0.69 3.64
CA PHE A 244 7.89 0.19 4.18
C PHE A 244 8.37 0.82 5.48
N ASN A 245 8.42 2.14 5.53
CA ASN A 245 8.73 2.90 6.74
C ASN A 245 7.51 3.74 7.10
N ILE A 246 6.71 3.29 8.06
CA ILE A 246 5.41 3.85 8.38
C ILE A 246 5.45 4.49 9.77
N THR A 247 5.19 5.79 9.83
CA THR A 247 4.87 6.49 11.06
C THR A 247 3.44 6.99 10.98
N ALA A 248 2.57 6.47 11.85
CA ALA A 248 1.14 6.78 11.87
C ALA A 248 0.70 7.18 13.28
N ALA A 249 -0.19 8.17 13.37
CA ALA A 249 -0.80 8.53 14.65
C ALA A 249 -1.85 7.48 15.10
N LYS A 250 -2.50 6.81 14.15
CA LYS A 250 -3.43 5.70 14.39
C LYS A 250 -2.80 4.36 14.01
N ASP A 251 -3.49 3.51 13.26
CA ASP A 251 -2.97 2.21 12.86
C ASP A 251 -1.89 2.37 11.79
N GLY A 252 -0.81 1.60 11.84
CA GLY A 252 0.21 1.62 10.79
C GLY A 252 -0.33 1.08 9.47
N ILE A 253 -0.84 -0.14 9.49
CA ILE A 253 -1.57 -0.77 8.39
C ILE A 253 -2.93 -1.21 8.91
N GLN A 254 -4.01 -0.76 8.26
CA GLN A 254 -5.39 -1.13 8.59
C GLN A 254 -6.12 -1.66 7.37
N ALA A 255 -6.77 -2.81 7.54
CA ALA A 255 -7.68 -3.38 6.56
C ALA A 255 -9.00 -3.77 7.26
N GLU A 256 -10.14 -3.55 6.60
CA GLU A 256 -11.43 -4.03 7.10
C GLU A 256 -11.51 -5.57 7.05
N THR A 257 -10.84 -6.22 6.09
CA THR A 257 -10.89 -7.68 5.94
C THR A 257 -9.56 -8.34 6.29
N LEU A 258 -8.58 -8.28 5.41
CA LEU A 258 -7.34 -9.04 5.46
C LEU A 258 -6.12 -8.12 5.36
N VAL A 259 -5.10 -8.38 6.17
CA VAL A 259 -3.73 -7.95 5.86
C VAL A 259 -2.92 -9.18 5.48
N LYS A 260 -2.42 -9.22 4.25
CA LYS A 260 -1.55 -10.29 3.75
C LYS A 260 -0.15 -9.74 3.48
N LEU A 261 0.85 -10.36 4.09
CA LEU A 261 2.26 -10.02 3.96
C LEU A 261 3.01 -11.25 3.46
N SER A 262 3.32 -11.30 2.16
CA SER A 262 4.09 -12.41 1.59
C SER A 262 5.60 -12.15 1.65
N GLY A 263 6.01 -10.90 1.85
CA GLY A 263 7.41 -10.50 1.92
C GLY A 263 7.59 -9.04 2.33
N GLY A 264 8.79 -8.50 2.04
CA GLY A 264 9.17 -7.12 2.34
C GLY A 264 9.72 -6.89 3.75
N GLU A 265 10.19 -5.67 3.98
CA GLU A 265 10.64 -5.16 5.28
C GLU A 265 9.71 -4.02 5.71
N ILE A 266 9.03 -4.16 6.84
CA ILE A 266 7.97 -3.24 7.29
C ILE A 266 8.33 -2.69 8.66
N ASN A 267 8.89 -1.48 8.68
CA ASN A 267 9.18 -0.75 9.90
C ASN A 267 7.97 0.12 10.24
N VAL A 268 7.29 -0.17 11.36
CA VAL A 268 6.06 0.54 11.76
C VAL A 268 6.18 1.17 13.14
N THR A 269 5.85 2.46 13.22
CA THR A 269 5.63 3.19 14.47
C THR A 269 4.21 3.76 14.45
N SER A 270 3.34 3.20 15.28
CA SER A 270 1.94 3.60 15.42
C SER A 270 1.66 4.16 16.81
N GLY A 271 0.70 5.08 16.95
CA GLY A 271 0.26 5.57 18.27
C GLY A 271 1.32 6.29 19.11
N GLY A 272 2.38 6.81 18.48
CA GLY A 272 3.54 7.40 19.20
C GLY A 272 4.62 6.41 19.61
N GLY A 273 4.48 5.12 19.28
CA GLY A 273 5.47 4.06 19.54
C GLY A 273 5.36 3.43 20.93
N ALA A 274 6.03 2.28 21.11
CA ALA A 274 6.14 1.65 22.42
C ALA A 274 7.12 2.45 23.31
N PRO A 275 6.82 2.65 24.61
CA PRO A 275 7.73 3.37 25.49
C PRO A 275 9.07 2.63 25.61
N GLU A 276 10.19 3.34 25.43
CA GLU A 276 11.55 2.77 25.42
C GLU A 276 12.03 2.15 26.75
N LYS A 277 11.24 2.23 27.82
CA LYS A 277 11.56 1.66 29.13
C LYS A 277 10.34 1.04 29.81
N VAL A 278 10.28 -0.29 29.82
CA VAL A 278 9.56 -1.00 30.89
C VAL A 278 10.51 -1.02 32.08
N SER A 279 10.37 -0.05 32.98
CA SER A 279 11.12 -0.06 34.24
C SER A 279 10.64 -1.25 35.07
N SER A 280 11.36 -2.38 35.05
CA SER A 280 11.12 -3.47 36.01
C SER A 280 11.60 -3.01 37.39
N GLY A 281 10.75 -2.31 38.13
CA GLY A 281 11.11 -1.79 39.43
C GLY A 281 9.90 -1.50 40.31
N GLY A 282 9.63 -2.43 41.23
CA GLY A 282 8.89 -2.14 42.46
C GLY A 282 7.76 -3.11 42.77
N ASP A 283 7.95 -3.92 43.82
CA ASP A 283 6.89 -4.67 44.53
C ASP A 283 5.87 -3.72 45.18
N GLY A 284 5.09 -3.03 44.37
CA GLY A 284 4.02 -2.13 44.78
C GLY A 284 2.82 -2.34 43.90
N ARG A 285 1.81 -3.05 44.42
CA ARG A 285 0.46 -3.08 43.83
C ARG A 285 -0.11 -1.65 43.83
N ALA A 286 0.15 -0.90 42.76
CA ALA A 286 -0.69 0.23 42.39
C ALA A 286 -1.93 -0.33 41.67
N PRO A 287 -3.14 0.21 41.91
CA PRO A 287 -4.31 -0.20 41.13
C PRO A 287 -4.06 0.17 39.68
N PHE A 288 -4.13 -0.83 38.79
CA PHE A 288 -4.36 -0.60 37.38
C PHE A 288 -5.73 0.09 37.27
N GLU A 289 -5.72 1.41 37.18
CA GLU A 289 -6.91 2.18 36.85
C GLU A 289 -7.13 1.98 35.35
N SER A 290 -7.93 0.97 35.03
CA SER A 290 -8.52 0.76 33.72
C SER A 290 -9.52 1.90 33.50
N SER A 291 -9.08 3.02 32.95
CA SER A 291 -9.98 3.95 32.31
C SER A 291 -10.45 3.32 31.01
N SER A 292 -11.48 2.47 31.10
CA SER A 292 -12.26 2.07 29.93
C SER A 292 -13.16 3.26 29.56
N SER A 293 -12.61 4.18 28.78
CA SER A 293 -13.45 4.97 27.87
C SER A 293 -13.73 4.10 26.65
N ASP A 294 -14.99 3.67 26.54
CA ASP A 294 -15.52 3.12 25.30
C ASP A 294 -15.31 4.17 24.19
N ASP A 295 -14.68 3.78 23.08
CA ASP A 295 -14.24 4.58 21.91
C ASP A 295 -12.74 5.00 21.83
N GLU A 296 -11.79 4.24 22.38
CA GLU A 296 -10.39 4.47 22.03
C GLU A 296 -10.12 4.12 20.54
N GLU A 297 -9.76 5.12 19.75
CA GLU A 297 -9.28 4.94 18.38
C GLU A 297 -8.06 4.00 18.35
N SER A 298 -8.04 3.07 17.40
CA SER A 298 -6.99 2.04 17.30
C SER A 298 -5.64 2.65 16.89
N THR A 299 -4.56 2.16 17.51
CA THR A 299 -3.17 2.61 17.31
C THR A 299 -2.20 1.44 17.10
N LYS A 300 -2.69 0.35 16.51
CA LYS A 300 -1.94 -0.91 16.29
C LYS A 300 -0.94 -0.74 15.14
N GLY A 301 0.19 -1.44 15.22
CA GLY A 301 1.10 -1.49 14.07
C GLY A 301 0.40 -2.06 12.83
N ILE A 302 -0.33 -3.17 13.01
CA ILE A 302 -1.14 -3.81 11.97
C ILE A 302 -2.49 -4.22 12.55
N LYS A 303 -3.57 -3.89 11.84
CA LYS A 303 -4.95 -4.25 12.15
C LYS A 303 -5.64 -4.81 10.92
N ALA A 304 -6.28 -5.96 11.09
CA ALA A 304 -7.23 -6.51 10.14
C ALA A 304 -8.54 -6.85 10.86
N GLY A 305 -9.69 -6.65 10.20
CA GLY A 305 -10.97 -7.03 10.79
C GLY A 305 -11.15 -8.54 10.88
N SER A 306 -10.64 -9.31 9.91
CA SER A 306 -10.79 -10.77 9.85
C SER A 306 -9.48 -11.53 10.07
N LEU A 307 -8.44 -11.26 9.28
CA LEU A 307 -7.24 -12.09 9.25
C LEU A 307 -5.96 -11.27 9.02
N ILE A 308 -4.90 -11.61 9.73
CA ILE A 308 -3.53 -11.21 9.38
C ILE A 308 -2.78 -12.47 8.97
N LEU A 309 -2.30 -12.50 7.72
CA LEU A 309 -1.56 -13.60 7.13
C LEU A 309 -0.14 -13.13 6.79
N ALA A 310 0.84 -13.56 7.58
CA ALA A 310 2.26 -13.31 7.30
C ALA A 310 2.96 -14.62 6.86
N GLU A 311 3.37 -14.66 5.58
CA GLU A 311 4.02 -15.81 4.94
C GLU A 311 5.54 -15.62 4.79
N GLY A 312 5.99 -14.36 4.83
CA GLY A 312 7.39 -13.97 4.70
C GLY A 312 7.61 -12.48 5.04
N GLY A 313 8.87 -12.04 4.96
CA GLY A 313 9.27 -10.67 5.29
C GLY A 313 9.66 -10.46 6.76
N SER A 314 9.90 -9.20 7.13
CA SER A 314 10.19 -8.77 8.52
C SER A 314 9.34 -7.57 8.91
N ILE A 315 8.90 -7.54 10.16
CA ILE A 315 8.13 -6.46 10.80
C ILE A 315 8.83 -6.10 12.11
#